data_AF-A0A972UMA0-F1
#
_entry.id   AF-A0A972UMA0-F1
#
_cell.length_a   1.000
_cell.length_b   1.000
_cell.length_c   1.000
_cell.angle_alpha   90.00
_cell.angle_beta   90.00
_cell.angle_gamma   90.00
#
_symmetry.space_group_name_H-M   'P 1'
#
loop_
_entity.id
_entity.type
_entity.pdbx_description
1 polymer ?
#
loop_
_entity_poly.entity_id
_entity_poly.type
_entity_poly.pdbx_seq_one_letter_code
_entity_poly.pdbx_strand_id
1 'polypeptide(L)'
;MSSAQEQVRAPSTEGGKRIDFQTHPDRYHHWNLTIDGNVARLAMDVDEDATLVPGYTLKLNSYDLGVDIELYDAIQRLRLEHPEVGSVVMTSDKPRVFCAGANINMLGVSSHGHKVNFCKFTNETRNGIEDATANSHQTYICAVNGTAAGGGYELALACDHIMLIDDGSSTVSLPELPLLAVLPGTGGLTRLVDKRMVRHDRADFFCTTFEGLRGKRAVDWNLIDELVPGSRFDEIVNERAREFADKSDRPKQGVGVNLTPLNKTIEENRIVYDNVVAEIDRDLAKATITISAPTEAPPSDPAAIQAQGVAFWPLALARELDDAVMELRCNEQEIGTWVFRTVGDADLVEAADKALLDNEDDWLVREITLYLKRSLKRIDVSARSLIALIEPGSCFTGTLLDIALICDRGYMLDGIFEGSNLPAATVRLTGMNFGPLTMSNGLTRLEHRFLGEPEKVSGARQKIGED
;
A
#
# COMPACT_ATOMS: atom_id res chain seq x y z
N MET A 1 17.64 28.46 -37.64
CA MET A 1 17.75 27.30 -36.73
C MET A 1 17.54 27.85 -35.33
N SER A 2 16.33 27.74 -34.81
CA SER A 2 16.01 28.16 -33.43
C SER A 2 16.62 27.11 -32.51
N SER A 3 17.53 27.51 -31.63
CA SER A 3 18.01 26.67 -30.54
C SER A 3 16.82 26.34 -29.65
N ALA A 4 16.32 25.10 -29.72
CA ALA A 4 15.50 24.57 -28.66
C ALA A 4 16.39 24.54 -27.41
N GLN A 5 16.14 25.44 -26.47
CA GLN A 5 16.68 25.29 -25.12
C GLN A 5 16.08 23.98 -24.60
N GLU A 6 16.91 22.95 -24.43
CA GLU A 6 16.55 21.75 -23.71
C GLU A 6 16.16 22.19 -22.29
N GLN A 7 14.85 22.20 -22.03
CA GLN A 7 14.33 22.39 -20.69
C GLN A 7 14.76 21.17 -19.88
N VAL A 8 15.73 21.35 -18.98
CA VAL A 8 16.12 20.32 -18.01
C VAL A 8 14.87 19.88 -17.25
N ARG A 9 14.60 18.57 -17.20
CA ARG A 9 13.43 17.99 -16.54
C ARG A 9 13.52 18.19 -15.03
N ALA A 10 12.88 19.23 -14.52
CA ALA A 10 12.85 19.54 -13.08
C ALA A 10 11.97 18.54 -12.29
N PRO A 11 12.17 18.42 -10.96
CA PRO A 11 11.26 17.70 -10.08
C PRO A 11 9.81 18.16 -10.29
N SER A 12 8.89 17.21 -10.25
CA SER A 12 7.46 17.49 -10.23
C SER A 12 7.04 17.95 -8.83
N THR A 13 6.24 19.01 -8.77
CA THR A 13 5.68 19.51 -7.52
C THR A 13 4.18 19.72 -7.69
N GLU A 14 3.39 19.30 -6.72
CA GLU A 14 1.98 19.71 -6.66
C GLU A 14 1.90 21.00 -5.84
N GLY A 15 1.29 22.06 -6.40
CA GLY A 15 1.21 23.36 -5.71
C GLY A 15 2.58 23.97 -5.34
N GLY A 16 3.65 23.61 -6.05
CA GLY A 16 5.01 24.09 -5.78
C GLY A 16 5.73 23.39 -4.61
N LYS A 17 5.16 22.30 -4.07
CA LYS A 17 5.77 21.51 -3.00
C LYS A 17 6.02 20.05 -3.42
N ARG A 18 7.11 19.48 -2.90
CA ARG A 18 7.39 18.05 -2.93
C ARG A 18 6.48 17.34 -1.93
N ILE A 19 5.90 16.21 -2.30
CA ILE A 19 5.05 15.41 -1.42
C ILE A 19 5.94 14.48 -0.59
N ASP A 20 5.86 14.58 0.74
CA ASP A 20 6.51 13.64 1.66
C ASP A 20 5.47 12.68 2.23
N PHE A 21 5.78 11.38 2.17
CA PHE A 21 4.91 10.32 2.64
C PHE A 21 5.22 9.90 4.09
N GLN A 22 6.30 10.42 4.68
CA GLN A 22 6.65 10.13 6.07
C GLN A 22 5.85 10.98 7.06
N THR A 23 4.88 10.35 7.71
CA THR A 23 4.12 10.92 8.83
C THR A 23 4.28 10.08 10.11
N HIS A 24 3.57 10.43 11.18
CA HIS A 24 3.54 9.73 12.47
C HIS A 24 2.26 10.15 13.21
N PRO A 25 1.64 9.31 14.07
CA PRO A 25 0.44 9.67 14.83
C PRO A 25 0.49 11.04 15.53
N ASP A 26 1.63 11.43 16.11
CA ASP A 26 1.83 12.75 16.75
C ASP A 26 1.72 13.95 15.80
N ARG A 27 1.72 13.71 14.48
CA ARG A 27 1.61 14.71 13.41
C ARG A 27 0.31 14.58 12.62
N TYR A 28 -0.58 13.67 13.00
CA TYR A 28 -1.85 13.52 12.30
C TYR A 28 -2.73 14.74 12.48
N HIS A 29 -3.33 15.18 11.38
CA HIS A 29 -4.34 16.22 11.34
C HIS A 29 -5.74 15.66 11.10
N HIS A 30 -5.84 14.42 10.62
CA HIS A 30 -7.07 13.91 10.02
C HIS A 30 -7.59 12.62 10.63
N TRP A 31 -6.81 11.98 11.49
CA TRP A 31 -7.13 10.68 12.07
C TRP A 31 -6.84 10.61 13.56
N ASN A 32 -7.80 10.09 14.32
CA ASN A 32 -7.64 9.75 15.73
C ASN A 32 -7.53 8.22 15.86
N LEU A 33 -6.38 7.76 16.34
CA LEU A 33 -6.12 6.34 16.60
C LEU A 33 -6.15 6.08 18.11
N THR A 34 -6.97 5.12 18.54
CA THR A 34 -7.06 4.67 19.93
C THR A 34 -7.13 3.15 20.00
N ILE A 35 -6.53 2.54 21.03
CA ILE A 35 -6.47 1.10 21.23
C ILE A 35 -7.11 0.74 22.57
N ASP A 36 -8.05 -0.20 22.55
CA ASP A 36 -8.68 -0.79 23.74
C ASP A 36 -8.57 -2.31 23.67
N GLY A 37 -7.57 -2.86 24.37
CA GLY A 37 -7.27 -4.28 24.33
C GLY A 37 -6.92 -4.76 22.92
N ASN A 38 -7.72 -5.68 22.38
CA ASN A 38 -7.54 -6.26 21.05
C ASN A 38 -8.33 -5.55 19.94
N VAL A 39 -8.94 -4.40 20.24
CA VAL A 39 -9.70 -3.58 19.30
C VAL A 39 -9.03 -2.23 19.15
N ALA A 40 -8.77 -1.83 17.90
CA ALA A 40 -8.40 -0.47 17.57
C ALA A 40 -9.62 0.30 17.06
N ARG A 41 -9.67 1.60 17.34
CA ARG A 41 -10.59 2.54 16.72
C ARG A 41 -9.78 3.56 15.95
N LEU A 42 -10.04 3.64 14.64
CA LEU A 42 -9.45 4.58 13.71
C LEU A 42 -10.56 5.50 13.21
N ALA A 43 -10.61 6.71 13.76
CA ALA A 43 -11.69 7.66 13.51
C ALA A 43 -11.23 8.81 12.63
N MET A 44 -11.98 9.06 11.57
CA MET A 44 -11.77 10.16 10.66
C MET A 44 -12.26 11.47 11.30
N ASP A 45 -11.34 12.42 11.44
CA ASP A 45 -11.59 13.77 11.95
C ASP A 45 -10.78 14.80 11.15
N VAL A 46 -11.12 14.94 9.86
CA VAL A 46 -10.34 15.79 8.95
C VAL A 46 -10.33 17.24 9.42
N ASP A 47 -9.14 17.77 9.71
CA ASP A 47 -8.92 19.23 9.78
C ASP A 47 -9.20 19.86 8.41
N GLU A 48 -10.18 20.77 8.35
CA GLU A 48 -10.64 21.39 7.09
C GLU A 48 -9.58 22.29 6.44
N ASP A 49 -8.62 22.79 7.24
CA ASP A 49 -7.61 23.77 6.81
C ASP A 49 -6.23 23.13 6.55
N ALA A 50 -6.01 21.89 7.01
CA ALA A 50 -4.76 21.16 6.82
C ALA A 50 -4.71 20.46 5.45
N THR A 51 -4.79 21.22 4.36
CA THR A 51 -4.71 20.66 3.00
C THR A 51 -3.27 20.32 2.59
N LEU A 52 -3.10 19.30 1.74
CA LEU A 52 -1.79 18.95 1.20
C LEU A 52 -1.19 20.10 0.38
N VAL A 53 -2.02 20.77 -0.41
CA VAL A 53 -1.66 21.97 -1.17
C VAL A 53 -2.71 23.08 -0.99
N PRO A 54 -2.34 24.37 -1.06
CA PRO A 54 -3.30 25.46 -0.93
C PRO A 54 -4.33 25.47 -2.07
N GLY A 55 -5.52 26.05 -1.80
CA GLY A 55 -6.52 26.36 -2.84
C GLY A 55 -7.90 25.71 -2.64
N TYR A 56 -8.10 24.92 -1.59
CA TYR A 56 -9.39 24.34 -1.20
C TYR A 56 -9.47 24.17 0.32
N THR A 57 -10.60 23.67 0.82
CA THR A 57 -10.81 23.26 2.23
C THR A 57 -11.44 21.87 2.24
N LEU A 58 -11.14 21.08 3.27
CA LEU A 58 -11.55 19.67 3.39
C LEU A 58 -12.80 19.49 4.26
N LYS A 59 -13.87 20.21 3.91
CA LYS A 59 -15.13 20.19 4.68
C LYS A 59 -15.76 18.81 4.71
N LEU A 60 -16.54 18.56 5.76
CA LEU A 60 -17.41 17.37 5.88
C LEU A 60 -16.66 16.02 5.74
N ASN A 61 -15.46 15.90 6.31
CA ASN A 61 -14.61 14.72 6.12
C ASN A 61 -14.41 14.37 4.64
N SER A 62 -14.29 15.38 3.77
CA SER A 62 -13.75 15.15 2.43
C SER A 62 -12.23 15.03 2.51
N TYR A 63 -11.62 14.33 1.55
CA TYR A 63 -10.19 14.01 1.63
C TYR A 63 -9.40 14.39 0.38
N ASP A 64 -8.13 14.73 0.60
CA ASP A 64 -7.09 14.81 -0.41
C ASP A 64 -6.05 13.68 -0.21
N LEU A 65 -4.91 13.77 -0.89
CA LEU A 65 -3.83 12.79 -0.73
C LEU A 65 -3.20 12.81 0.67
N GLY A 66 -3.13 13.95 1.36
CA GLY A 66 -2.54 14.07 2.70
C GLY A 66 -3.31 13.26 3.75
N VAL A 67 -4.64 13.32 3.69
CA VAL A 67 -5.52 12.48 4.53
C VAL A 67 -5.27 10.98 4.31
N ASP A 68 -4.98 10.58 3.07
CA ASP A 68 -4.72 9.17 2.76
C ASP A 68 -3.30 8.72 3.15
N ILE A 69 -2.33 9.63 3.14
CA ILE A 69 -0.97 9.38 3.65
C ILE A 69 -1.03 9.03 5.14
N GLU A 70 -1.82 9.78 5.92
CA GLU A 70 -2.05 9.47 7.33
C GLU A 70 -2.80 8.15 7.53
N LEU A 71 -3.83 7.86 6.71
CA LEU A 71 -4.53 6.58 6.76
C LEU A 71 -3.58 5.40 6.47
N TYR A 72 -2.73 5.54 5.45
CA TYR A 72 -1.73 4.54 5.11
C TYR A 72 -0.76 4.30 6.27
N ASP A 73 -0.21 5.37 6.86
CA ASP A 73 0.67 5.26 8.03
C ASP A 73 -0.07 4.59 9.20
N ALA A 74 -1.30 4.99 9.52
CA ALA A 74 -2.09 4.42 10.64
C ALA A 74 -2.31 2.91 10.48
N ILE A 75 -2.58 2.44 9.25
CA ILE A 75 -2.68 1.00 8.94
C ILE A 75 -1.34 0.29 9.18
N GLN A 76 -0.23 0.92 8.82
CA GLN A 76 1.10 0.34 9.04
C GLN A 76 1.49 0.31 10.53
N ARG A 77 1.12 1.34 11.31
CA ARG A 77 1.22 1.34 12.78
C ARG A 77 0.43 0.18 13.38
N LEU A 78 -0.84 0.05 12.99
CA LEU A 78 -1.72 -1.02 13.46
C LEU A 78 -1.19 -2.43 13.16
N ARG A 79 -0.52 -2.61 12.04
CA ARG A 79 0.07 -3.89 11.65
C ARG A 79 1.32 -4.24 12.46
N LEU A 80 2.24 -3.30 12.63
CA LEU A 80 3.59 -3.58 13.13
C LEU A 80 3.79 -3.15 14.60
N GLU A 81 3.13 -2.10 15.07
CA GLU A 81 3.26 -1.58 16.44
C GLU A 81 2.23 -2.19 17.41
N HIS A 82 1.16 -2.78 16.90
CA HIS A 82 0.05 -3.31 17.68
C HIS A 82 -0.23 -4.80 17.39
N PRO A 83 0.62 -5.72 17.87
CA PRO A 83 0.38 -7.17 17.72
C PRO A 83 -0.96 -7.61 18.30
N GLU A 84 -1.40 -6.98 19.39
CA GLU A 84 -2.62 -7.31 20.13
C GLU A 84 -3.92 -7.06 19.36
N VAL A 85 -3.89 -6.17 18.36
CA VAL A 85 -5.11 -5.72 17.67
C VAL A 85 -5.54 -6.75 16.63
N GLY A 86 -6.67 -7.40 16.91
CA GLY A 86 -7.34 -8.34 15.99
C GLY A 86 -8.45 -7.70 15.15
N SER A 87 -9.02 -6.57 15.59
CA SER A 87 -10.04 -5.84 14.84
C SER A 87 -9.82 -4.34 14.87
N VAL A 88 -10.15 -3.66 13.77
CA VAL A 88 -10.07 -2.19 13.62
C VAL A 88 -11.45 -1.65 13.26
N VAL A 89 -11.94 -0.71 14.06
CA VAL A 89 -13.19 0.01 13.80
C VAL A 89 -12.87 1.31 13.06
N MET A 90 -13.24 1.38 11.80
CA MET A 90 -13.25 2.59 10.99
C MET A 90 -14.53 3.38 11.27
N THR A 91 -14.42 4.64 11.70
CA THR A 91 -15.58 5.48 12.07
C THR A 91 -15.28 6.97 11.81
N SER A 92 -16.22 7.86 12.09
CA SER A 92 -16.01 9.32 12.08
C SER A 92 -16.19 9.93 13.47
N ASP A 93 -15.39 10.94 13.80
CA ASP A 93 -15.60 11.82 14.96
C ASP A 93 -16.42 13.08 14.63
N LYS A 94 -16.74 13.30 13.35
CA LYS A 94 -17.58 14.42 12.92
C LYS A 94 -19.07 14.07 13.02
N PRO A 95 -19.91 14.97 13.55
CA PRO A 95 -21.33 14.70 13.70
C PRO A 95 -22.04 14.65 12.33
N ARG A 96 -22.88 13.64 12.14
CA ARG A 96 -23.78 13.44 10.96
C ARG A 96 -23.09 13.18 9.62
N VAL A 97 -21.75 13.12 9.58
CA VAL A 97 -21.00 12.78 8.38
C VAL A 97 -19.95 11.74 8.71
N PHE A 98 -19.97 10.63 7.98
CA PHE A 98 -18.87 9.68 8.02
C PHE A 98 -17.72 10.20 7.17
N CYS A 99 -17.93 10.30 5.85
CA CYS A 99 -16.96 10.80 4.90
C CYS A 99 -17.67 11.23 3.61
N ALA A 100 -17.39 12.44 3.12
CA ALA A 100 -17.98 12.99 1.90
C ALA A 100 -17.22 12.60 0.61
N GLY A 101 -16.14 11.81 0.72
CA GLY A 101 -15.36 11.35 -0.41
C GLY A 101 -14.21 12.28 -0.80
N ALA A 102 -13.58 12.00 -1.95
CA ALA A 102 -12.50 12.82 -2.47
C ALA A 102 -12.99 14.28 -2.68
N ASN A 103 -12.20 15.25 -2.23
CA ASN A 103 -12.61 16.65 -2.27
C ASN A 103 -12.74 17.14 -3.72
N ILE A 104 -13.93 17.62 -4.09
CA ILE A 104 -14.26 18.00 -5.47
C ILE A 104 -13.45 19.23 -5.91
N ASN A 105 -13.18 20.18 -5.01
CA ASN A 105 -12.40 21.36 -5.34
C ASN A 105 -10.93 21.00 -5.59
N MET A 106 -10.36 20.11 -4.76
CA MET A 106 -9.04 19.52 -4.99
C MET A 106 -8.99 18.85 -6.37
N LEU A 107 -9.95 17.98 -6.67
CA LEU A 107 -10.04 17.32 -7.99
C LEU A 107 -10.21 18.33 -9.12
N GLY A 108 -10.87 19.47 -8.89
CA GLY A 108 -11.04 20.53 -9.89
C GLY A 108 -9.72 21.22 -10.26
N VAL A 109 -8.81 21.39 -9.29
CA VAL A 109 -7.56 22.16 -9.46
C VAL A 109 -6.33 21.29 -9.73
N SER A 110 -6.39 19.98 -9.45
CA SER A 110 -5.27 19.06 -9.66
C SER A 110 -4.96 18.77 -11.12
N SER A 111 -3.68 18.53 -11.40
CA SER A 111 -3.22 18.02 -12.70
C SER A 111 -3.74 16.61 -12.98
N HIS A 112 -3.74 16.18 -14.26
CA HIS A 112 -4.12 14.81 -14.61
C HIS A 112 -3.19 13.78 -13.95
N GLY A 113 -1.88 14.01 -13.97
CA GLY A 113 -0.89 13.14 -13.32
C GLY A 113 -1.12 13.02 -11.82
N HIS A 114 -1.44 14.13 -11.14
CA HIS A 114 -1.79 14.10 -9.72
C HIS A 114 -3.05 13.28 -9.44
N LYS A 115 -4.13 13.47 -10.22
CA LYS A 115 -5.37 12.68 -10.04
C LYS A 115 -5.12 11.18 -10.21
N VAL A 116 -4.34 10.78 -11.21
CA VAL A 116 -4.02 9.36 -11.44
C VAL A 116 -3.18 8.79 -10.30
N ASN A 117 -2.18 9.51 -9.81
CA ASN A 117 -1.37 9.08 -8.66
C ASN A 117 -2.20 9.04 -7.37
N PHE A 118 -3.06 10.04 -7.14
CA PHE A 118 -4.00 10.08 -6.02
C PHE A 118 -4.92 8.84 -6.04
N CYS A 119 -5.58 8.56 -7.17
CA CYS A 119 -6.43 7.38 -7.31
C CYS A 119 -5.61 6.10 -7.08
N LYS A 120 -4.39 6.01 -7.63
CA LYS A 120 -3.56 4.81 -7.48
C LYS A 120 -3.17 4.55 -6.03
N PHE A 121 -2.64 5.57 -5.34
CA PHE A 121 -2.23 5.47 -3.94
C PHE A 121 -3.42 5.11 -3.04
N THR A 122 -4.54 5.83 -3.18
CA THR A 122 -5.75 5.56 -2.40
C THR A 122 -6.29 4.15 -2.66
N ASN A 123 -6.30 3.67 -3.92
CA ASN A 123 -6.65 2.28 -4.22
C ASN A 123 -5.72 1.28 -3.50
N GLU A 124 -4.40 1.51 -3.53
CA GLU A 124 -3.42 0.65 -2.87
C GLU A 124 -3.62 0.64 -1.33
N THR A 125 -3.96 1.78 -0.72
CA THR A 125 -4.32 1.88 0.71
C THR A 125 -5.56 1.02 1.03
N ARG A 126 -6.64 1.12 0.23
CA ARG A 126 -7.86 0.29 0.44
C ARG A 126 -7.59 -1.20 0.19
N ASN A 127 -6.80 -1.55 -0.83
CA ASN A 127 -6.38 -2.92 -1.05
C ASN A 127 -5.55 -3.45 0.13
N GLY A 128 -4.79 -2.58 0.79
CA GLY A 128 -4.07 -2.86 2.02
C GLY A 128 -5.00 -3.25 3.18
N ILE A 129 -6.18 -2.65 3.31
CA ILE A 129 -7.19 -3.01 4.33
C ILE A 129 -7.68 -4.45 4.12
N GLU A 130 -7.97 -4.81 2.88
CA GLU A 130 -8.42 -6.17 2.51
C GLU A 130 -7.30 -7.19 2.68
N ASP A 131 -6.06 -6.83 2.31
CA ASP A 131 -4.87 -7.65 2.55
C ASP A 131 -4.63 -7.89 4.04
N ALA A 132 -4.92 -6.90 4.91
CA ALA A 132 -4.80 -7.06 6.36
C ALA A 132 -5.83 -8.07 6.88
N THR A 133 -7.07 -7.97 6.42
CA THR A 133 -8.14 -8.88 6.84
C THR A 133 -7.84 -10.30 6.38
N ALA A 134 -7.36 -10.48 5.14
CA ALA A 134 -7.08 -11.80 4.58
C ALA A 134 -5.79 -12.45 5.12
N ASN A 135 -4.74 -11.67 5.38
CA ASN A 135 -3.40 -12.22 5.62
C ASN A 135 -2.71 -11.72 6.90
N SER A 136 -3.04 -10.52 7.40
CA SER A 136 -2.54 -10.01 8.69
C SER A 136 -3.34 -10.53 9.88
N HIS A 137 -4.50 -11.15 9.61
CA HIS A 137 -5.51 -11.54 10.60
C HIS A 137 -5.98 -10.35 11.46
N GLN A 138 -6.05 -9.17 10.85
CA GLN A 138 -6.58 -7.96 11.45
C GLN A 138 -7.82 -7.53 10.65
N THR A 139 -9.01 -7.76 11.20
CA THR A 139 -10.27 -7.49 10.50
C THR A 139 -10.68 -6.03 10.62
N TYR A 140 -10.97 -5.37 9.51
CA TYR A 140 -11.46 -4.00 9.51
C TYR A 140 -12.98 -4.00 9.40
N ILE A 141 -13.67 -3.35 10.33
CA ILE A 141 -15.12 -3.12 10.28
C ILE A 141 -15.41 -1.62 10.22
N CYS A 142 -16.49 -1.23 9.54
CA CYS A 142 -16.85 0.16 9.34
C CYS A 142 -18.13 0.49 10.12
N ALA A 143 -18.03 1.44 11.04
CA ALA A 143 -19.15 2.02 11.76
C ALA A 143 -19.54 3.35 11.11
N VAL A 144 -20.49 3.28 10.16
CA VAL A 144 -20.98 4.44 9.42
C VAL A 144 -22.02 5.17 10.27
N ASN A 145 -21.56 6.16 11.03
CA ASN A 145 -22.34 6.99 11.97
C ASN A 145 -22.83 8.33 11.36
N GLY A 146 -22.94 8.39 10.03
CA GLY A 146 -23.33 9.58 9.28
C GLY A 146 -23.42 9.28 7.79
N THR A 147 -23.60 10.31 6.96
CA THR A 147 -23.55 10.13 5.50
C THR A 147 -22.15 9.67 5.04
N ALA A 148 -22.11 8.59 4.26
CA ALA A 148 -20.94 8.10 3.53
C ALA A 148 -21.19 8.24 2.02
N ALA A 149 -20.51 9.17 1.37
CA ALA A 149 -20.73 9.50 -0.03
C ALA A 149 -19.44 9.34 -0.87
N GLY A 150 -19.60 8.78 -2.07
CA GLY A 150 -18.52 8.57 -3.03
C GLY A 150 -17.35 7.82 -2.40
N GLY A 151 -16.16 8.42 -2.42
CA GLY A 151 -14.95 7.92 -1.78
C GLY A 151 -15.10 7.52 -0.29
N GLY A 152 -16.06 8.12 0.44
CA GLY A 152 -16.36 7.71 1.81
C GLY A 152 -17.01 6.33 1.88
N TYR A 153 -17.92 6.03 0.95
CA TYR A 153 -18.45 4.68 0.83
C TYR A 153 -17.44 3.73 0.18
N GLU A 154 -16.55 4.19 -0.70
CA GLU A 154 -15.43 3.37 -1.21
C GLU A 154 -14.47 2.92 -0.09
N LEU A 155 -14.22 3.77 0.91
CA LEU A 155 -13.48 3.38 2.12
C LEU A 155 -14.25 2.33 2.93
N ALA A 156 -15.56 2.52 3.14
CA ALA A 156 -16.40 1.54 3.83
C ALA A 156 -16.42 0.19 3.09
N LEU A 157 -16.50 0.20 1.77
CA LEU A 157 -16.45 -0.98 0.91
C LEU A 157 -15.15 -1.78 1.06
N ALA A 158 -14.04 -1.14 1.41
CA ALA A 158 -12.77 -1.84 1.66
C ALA A 158 -12.77 -2.62 2.99
N CYS A 159 -13.63 -2.26 3.95
CA CYS A 159 -13.79 -2.99 5.20
C CYS A 159 -14.56 -4.32 4.98
N ASP A 160 -14.46 -5.24 5.94
CA ASP A 160 -15.06 -6.57 5.90
C ASP A 160 -16.55 -6.55 6.28
N HIS A 161 -16.92 -5.72 7.27
CA HIS A 161 -18.30 -5.57 7.76
C HIS A 161 -18.70 -4.10 7.86
N ILE A 162 -19.83 -3.71 7.28
CA ILE A 162 -20.32 -2.33 7.23
C ILE A 162 -21.63 -2.22 8.04
N MET A 163 -21.57 -1.45 9.12
CA MET A 163 -22.71 -1.11 9.97
C MET A 163 -23.15 0.33 9.69
N LEU A 164 -24.44 0.53 9.40
CA LEU A 164 -25.03 1.87 9.23
C LEU A 164 -25.93 2.21 10.41
N ILE A 165 -25.77 3.41 10.96
CA ILE A 165 -26.68 3.93 11.98
C ILE A 165 -28.09 4.19 11.40
N ASP A 166 -29.12 3.72 12.10
CA ASP A 166 -30.53 3.97 11.78
C ASP A 166 -31.04 5.19 12.54
N ASP A 167 -30.72 6.36 12.02
CA ASP A 167 -31.10 7.66 12.59
C ASP A 167 -32.08 8.44 11.67
N GLY A 168 -32.55 7.82 10.59
CA GLY A 168 -33.42 8.42 9.58
C GLY A 168 -32.75 9.40 8.60
N SER A 169 -31.46 9.70 8.77
CA SER A 169 -30.69 10.67 7.98
C SER A 169 -29.45 10.10 7.30
N SER A 170 -28.77 9.15 7.94
CA SER A 170 -27.53 8.53 7.47
C SER A 170 -27.77 7.65 6.23
N THR A 171 -26.89 7.77 5.25
CA THR A 171 -27.01 7.16 3.92
C THR A 171 -25.65 6.70 3.40
N VAL A 172 -25.65 5.68 2.54
CA VAL A 172 -24.52 5.35 1.66
C VAL A 172 -24.84 5.78 0.23
N SER A 173 -23.88 6.35 -0.51
CA SER A 173 -24.08 6.78 -1.90
C SER A 173 -22.81 6.74 -2.74
N LEU A 174 -22.96 6.59 -4.07
CA LEU A 174 -21.91 6.76 -5.08
C LEU A 174 -22.34 7.78 -6.13
N PRO A 175 -22.28 9.10 -5.82
CA PRO A 175 -22.83 10.15 -6.66
C PRO A 175 -21.85 10.65 -7.73
N GLU A 176 -20.70 10.00 -7.94
CA GLU A 176 -19.62 10.44 -8.82
C GLU A 176 -20.09 10.67 -10.25
N LEU A 177 -20.93 9.78 -10.79
CA LEU A 177 -21.42 9.94 -12.16
C LEU A 177 -22.37 11.14 -12.31
N PRO A 178 -23.48 11.25 -11.54
CA PRO A 178 -24.42 12.37 -11.70
C PRO A 178 -23.87 13.73 -11.23
N LEU A 179 -22.94 13.78 -10.28
CA LEU A 179 -22.40 15.05 -9.75
C LEU A 179 -21.10 15.50 -10.40
N LEU A 180 -20.22 14.56 -10.77
CA LEU A 180 -18.84 14.86 -11.19
C LEU A 180 -18.52 14.39 -12.61
N ALA A 181 -19.41 13.61 -13.24
CA ALA A 181 -19.17 12.95 -14.52
C ALA A 181 -17.90 12.08 -14.54
N VAL A 182 -17.60 11.44 -13.41
CA VAL A 182 -16.52 10.45 -13.25
C VAL A 182 -17.07 9.19 -12.59
N LEU A 183 -16.24 8.16 -12.47
CA LEU A 183 -16.62 6.90 -11.82
C LEU A 183 -16.17 6.89 -10.35
N PRO A 184 -16.81 6.05 -9.51
CA PRO A 184 -16.24 5.58 -8.23
C PRO A 184 -14.92 4.83 -8.51
N GLY A 185 -13.84 5.60 -8.63
CA GLY A 185 -12.54 5.17 -9.16
C GLY A 185 -11.58 4.63 -8.10
N THR A 186 -11.95 4.67 -6.83
CA THR A 186 -11.18 4.09 -5.72
C THR A 186 -11.61 2.64 -5.45
N GLY A 187 -11.92 1.92 -6.53
CA GLY A 187 -12.40 0.55 -6.51
C GLY A 187 -13.88 0.40 -6.13
N GLY A 188 -14.65 1.48 -6.05
CA GLY A 188 -16.04 1.47 -5.63
C GLY A 188 -16.92 0.56 -6.48
N LEU A 189 -16.86 0.68 -7.81
CA LEU A 189 -17.64 -0.17 -8.72
C LEU A 189 -17.21 -1.64 -8.62
N THR A 190 -15.90 -1.89 -8.56
CA THR A 190 -15.35 -3.25 -8.45
C THR A 190 -15.79 -3.91 -7.16
N ARG A 191 -15.69 -3.23 -6.02
CA ARG A 191 -16.16 -3.76 -4.73
C ARG A 191 -17.68 -3.91 -4.70
N LEU A 192 -18.42 -3.01 -5.34
CA LEU A 192 -19.88 -3.11 -5.40
C LEU A 192 -20.34 -4.39 -6.12
N VAL A 193 -19.67 -4.77 -7.22
CA VAL A 193 -20.03 -5.96 -8.01
C VAL A 193 -19.33 -7.21 -7.49
N ASP A 194 -18.01 -7.19 -7.29
CA ASP A 194 -17.21 -8.40 -7.04
C ASP A 194 -17.17 -8.78 -5.56
N LYS A 195 -17.24 -7.80 -4.65
CA LYS A 195 -17.21 -8.04 -3.19
C LYS A 195 -18.60 -8.06 -2.59
N ARG A 196 -19.41 -7.03 -2.86
CA ARG A 196 -20.77 -6.89 -2.35
C ARG A 196 -21.79 -7.65 -3.20
N MET A 197 -21.43 -8.19 -4.36
CA MET A 197 -22.34 -8.99 -5.19
C MET A 197 -23.67 -8.28 -5.49
N VAL A 198 -23.64 -6.94 -5.57
CA VAL A 198 -24.85 -6.15 -5.87
C VAL A 198 -25.23 -6.41 -7.31
N ARG A 199 -26.49 -6.81 -7.52
CA ARG A 199 -27.03 -7.05 -8.85
C ARG A 199 -26.82 -5.81 -9.73
N HIS A 200 -26.28 -5.99 -10.93
CA HIS A 200 -25.77 -4.89 -11.75
C HIS A 200 -26.78 -3.77 -12.06
N ASP A 201 -28.08 -4.08 -12.16
CA ASP A 201 -29.15 -3.09 -12.38
C ASP A 201 -29.44 -2.24 -11.13
N ARG A 202 -29.29 -2.82 -9.93
CA ARG A 202 -29.32 -2.09 -8.67
C ARG A 202 -28.07 -1.23 -8.51
N ALA A 203 -26.92 -1.74 -8.92
CA ALA A 203 -25.67 -0.98 -8.93
C ALA A 203 -25.78 0.23 -9.88
N ASP A 204 -26.34 0.05 -11.08
CA ASP A 204 -26.61 1.15 -12.01
C ASP A 204 -27.49 2.23 -11.38
N PHE A 205 -28.65 1.85 -10.81
CA PHE A 205 -29.53 2.80 -10.10
C PHE A 205 -28.79 3.52 -8.96
N PHE A 206 -28.00 2.79 -8.18
CA PHE A 206 -27.26 3.33 -7.04
C PHE A 206 -26.18 4.33 -7.47
N CYS A 207 -25.49 4.07 -8.58
CA CYS A 207 -24.42 4.93 -9.11
C CYS A 207 -24.93 6.08 -10.00
N THR A 208 -26.22 6.12 -10.33
CA THR A 208 -26.84 7.16 -11.18
C THR A 208 -27.81 8.06 -10.40
N THR A 209 -27.87 7.92 -9.07
CA THR A 209 -28.67 8.76 -8.16
C THR A 209 -27.77 9.42 -7.12
N PHE A 210 -28.12 10.63 -6.66
CA PHE A 210 -27.24 11.38 -5.74
C PHE A 210 -27.65 11.24 -4.27
N GLU A 211 -28.90 10.91 -3.99
CA GLU A 211 -29.48 10.85 -2.64
C GLU A 211 -28.98 9.66 -1.82
N GLY A 212 -28.49 8.61 -2.48
CA GLY A 212 -28.06 7.38 -1.82
C GLY A 212 -29.20 6.50 -1.29
N LEU A 213 -28.82 5.48 -0.53
CA LEU A 213 -29.74 4.53 0.11
C LEU A 213 -29.48 4.45 1.61
N ARG A 214 -30.55 4.15 2.35
CA ARG A 214 -30.56 4.05 3.81
C ARG A 214 -31.52 2.99 4.29
N GLY A 215 -31.46 2.72 5.60
CA GLY A 215 -32.37 1.82 6.28
C GLY A 215 -32.33 0.40 5.71
N LYS A 216 -33.44 -0.33 5.87
CA LYS A 216 -33.54 -1.74 5.46
C LYS A 216 -33.20 -1.99 3.98
N ARG A 217 -33.49 -1.01 3.11
CA ARG A 217 -33.19 -1.14 1.67
C ARG A 217 -31.69 -1.25 1.39
N ALA A 218 -30.83 -0.60 2.18
CA ALA A 218 -29.38 -0.71 2.02
C ALA A 218 -28.89 -2.13 2.35
N VAL A 219 -29.47 -2.77 3.38
CA VAL A 219 -29.23 -4.19 3.72
C VAL A 219 -29.78 -5.11 2.62
N ASP A 220 -31.03 -4.93 2.21
CA ASP A 220 -31.70 -5.77 1.20
C ASP A 220 -31.01 -5.73 -0.18
N TRP A 221 -30.23 -4.68 -0.44
CA TRP A 221 -29.44 -4.48 -1.66
C TRP A 221 -27.98 -4.89 -1.51
N ASN A 222 -27.59 -5.40 -0.34
CA ASN A 222 -26.23 -5.80 0.02
C ASN A 222 -25.19 -4.66 0.01
N LEU A 223 -25.64 -3.42 0.21
CA LEU A 223 -24.76 -2.25 0.31
C LEU A 223 -24.10 -2.14 1.70
N ILE A 224 -24.79 -2.64 2.71
CA ILE A 224 -24.30 -2.71 4.09
C ILE A 224 -24.67 -4.08 4.66
N ASP A 225 -23.99 -4.48 5.73
CA ASP A 225 -24.23 -5.77 6.39
C ASP A 225 -25.25 -5.65 7.52
N GLU A 226 -25.22 -4.53 8.26
CA GLU A 226 -26.05 -4.37 9.45
C GLU A 226 -26.59 -2.94 9.56
N LEU A 227 -27.89 -2.83 9.86
CA LEU A 227 -28.55 -1.56 10.18
C LEU A 227 -28.80 -1.53 11.68
N VAL A 228 -28.29 -0.51 12.36
CA VAL A 228 -28.22 -0.49 13.83
C VAL A 228 -28.96 0.72 14.40
N PRO A 229 -29.95 0.54 15.31
CA PRO A 229 -30.63 1.67 15.95
C PRO A 229 -29.66 2.60 16.67
N GLY A 230 -29.83 3.92 16.50
CA GLY A 230 -28.93 4.91 17.09
C GLY A 230 -28.74 4.79 18.61
N SER A 231 -29.76 4.33 19.35
CA SER A 231 -29.69 4.13 20.80
C SER A 231 -28.77 2.98 21.25
N ARG A 232 -28.39 2.08 20.33
CA ARG A 232 -27.52 0.92 20.59
C ARG A 232 -26.30 0.87 19.66
N PHE A 233 -26.04 1.94 18.91
CA PHE A 233 -24.99 1.95 17.89
C PHE A 233 -23.61 1.62 18.47
N ASP A 234 -23.17 2.37 19.47
CA ASP A 234 -21.86 2.16 20.09
C ASP A 234 -21.75 0.80 20.79
N GLU A 235 -22.83 0.32 21.41
CA GLU A 235 -22.90 -1.00 22.04
C GLU A 235 -22.63 -2.11 21.00
N ILE A 236 -23.39 -2.10 19.90
CA ILE A 236 -23.31 -3.15 18.87
C ILE A 236 -21.99 -3.07 18.09
N VAL A 237 -21.48 -1.87 17.81
CA VAL A 237 -20.15 -1.70 17.19
C VAL A 237 -19.07 -2.35 18.04
N ASN A 238 -19.10 -2.11 19.36
CA ASN A 238 -18.14 -2.71 20.29
C ASN A 238 -18.30 -4.23 20.41
N GLU A 239 -19.53 -4.74 20.41
CA GLU A 239 -19.81 -6.19 20.38
C GLU A 239 -19.20 -6.83 19.12
N ARG A 240 -19.50 -6.28 17.93
CA ARG A 240 -18.96 -6.78 16.66
C ARG A 240 -17.45 -6.71 16.61
N ALA A 241 -16.86 -5.59 17.04
CA ALA A 241 -15.41 -5.43 17.05
C ALA A 241 -14.72 -6.52 17.89
N ARG A 242 -15.26 -6.85 19.06
CA ARG A 242 -14.75 -7.95 19.90
C ARG A 242 -14.95 -9.31 19.24
N GLU A 243 -16.13 -9.57 18.67
CA GLU A 243 -16.41 -10.82 17.95
C GLU A 243 -15.43 -11.07 16.79
N PHE A 244 -15.05 -10.02 16.05
CA PHE A 244 -14.04 -10.12 14.99
C PHE A 244 -12.62 -10.24 15.55
N ALA A 245 -12.27 -9.49 16.59
CA ALA A 245 -10.96 -9.57 17.23
C ALA A 245 -10.68 -10.95 17.87
N ASP A 246 -11.72 -11.64 18.33
CA ASP A 246 -11.63 -12.99 18.90
C ASP A 246 -11.34 -14.08 17.86
N LYS A 247 -11.62 -13.83 16.57
CA LYS A 247 -11.28 -14.73 15.45
C LYS A 247 -9.83 -14.61 14.99
N SER A 248 -9.15 -13.53 15.39
CA SER A 248 -7.75 -13.28 15.04
C SER A 248 -6.81 -14.24 15.78
N ASP A 249 -5.82 -14.75 15.04
CA ASP A 249 -4.70 -15.56 15.56
C ASP A 249 -3.54 -14.71 16.10
N ARG A 250 -3.63 -13.37 15.96
CA ARG A 250 -2.58 -12.47 16.41
C ARG A 250 -2.36 -12.60 17.92
N PRO A 251 -1.13 -12.39 18.42
CA PRO A 251 -0.83 -12.52 19.83
C PRO A 251 -1.70 -11.58 20.66
N LYS A 252 -2.43 -12.09 21.66
CA LYS A 252 -3.27 -11.24 22.54
C LYS A 252 -2.45 -10.28 23.41
N GLN A 253 -1.16 -10.55 23.55
CA GLN A 253 -0.17 -9.71 24.21
C GLN A 253 1.14 -9.83 23.43
N GLY A 254 1.85 -8.73 23.23
CA GLY A 254 3.12 -8.69 22.53
C GLY A 254 3.73 -7.30 22.59
N VAL A 255 4.99 -7.19 22.17
CA VAL A 255 5.65 -5.90 21.99
C VAL A 255 5.74 -5.67 20.49
N GLY A 256 5.07 -4.61 20.01
CA GLY A 256 5.18 -4.22 18.61
C GLY A 256 6.55 -3.63 18.26
N VAL A 257 6.77 -3.45 16.96
CA VAL A 257 7.96 -2.83 16.41
C VAL A 257 7.67 -1.35 16.12
N ASN A 258 8.23 -0.46 16.93
CA ASN A 258 8.14 0.99 16.72
C ASN A 258 8.74 1.40 15.37
N LEU A 259 7.92 1.90 14.44
CA LEU A 259 8.37 2.31 13.11
C LEU A 259 9.01 3.71 13.18
N THR A 260 10.29 3.75 13.54
CA THR A 260 11.08 5.00 13.61
C THR A 260 11.21 5.64 12.22
N PRO A 261 11.39 6.97 12.11
CA PRO A 261 11.58 7.65 10.83
C PRO A 261 12.66 7.00 9.94
N LEU A 262 12.48 7.06 8.62
CA LEU A 262 13.49 6.57 7.67
C LEU A 262 14.69 7.51 7.64
N ASN A 263 15.89 6.96 7.53
CA ASN A 263 17.10 7.73 7.27
C ASN A 263 17.15 8.15 5.79
N LYS A 264 16.33 9.14 5.42
CA LYS A 264 16.18 9.63 4.04
C LYS A 264 16.95 10.92 3.84
N THR A 265 17.86 10.92 2.86
CA THR A 265 18.51 12.15 2.35
C THR A 265 18.09 12.39 0.91
N ILE A 266 17.60 13.60 0.63
CA ILE A 266 17.21 14.04 -0.72
C ILE A 266 18.24 15.05 -1.21
N GLU A 267 18.86 14.75 -2.34
CA GLU A 267 19.76 15.62 -3.09
C GLU A 267 19.10 15.98 -4.44
N GLU A 268 19.75 16.83 -5.26
CA GLU A 268 19.19 17.32 -6.52
C GLU A 268 18.83 16.19 -7.51
N ASN A 269 19.73 15.20 -7.63
CA ASN A 269 19.63 14.09 -8.57
C ASN A 269 19.77 12.73 -7.86
N ARG A 270 19.49 12.68 -6.55
CA ARG A 270 19.68 11.47 -5.77
C ARG A 270 18.76 11.43 -4.55
N ILE A 271 18.25 10.24 -4.24
CA ILE A 271 17.56 9.94 -2.99
C ILE A 271 18.29 8.77 -2.34
N VAL A 272 18.69 8.94 -1.09
CA VAL A 272 19.54 7.99 -0.36
C VAL A 272 18.83 7.52 0.90
N TYR A 273 18.78 6.21 1.06
CA TYR A 273 18.38 5.47 2.26
C TYR A 273 19.54 4.55 2.68
N ASP A 274 19.37 3.78 3.75
CA ASP A 274 20.42 2.88 4.23
C ASP A 274 20.69 1.71 3.25
N ASN A 275 19.63 1.15 2.66
CA ASN A 275 19.69 -0.01 1.76
C ASN A 275 19.29 0.33 0.31
N VAL A 276 18.66 1.48 0.06
CA VAL A 276 18.20 1.90 -1.26
C VAL A 276 18.83 3.23 -1.67
N VAL A 277 19.30 3.32 -2.92
CA VAL A 277 19.73 4.59 -3.54
C VAL A 277 19.06 4.75 -4.88
N ALA A 278 18.38 5.87 -5.10
CA ALA A 278 17.82 6.24 -6.40
C ALA A 278 18.61 7.42 -6.99
N GLU A 279 19.35 7.19 -8.07
CA GLU A 279 20.09 8.21 -8.83
C GLU A 279 19.30 8.64 -10.06
N ILE A 280 19.12 9.93 -10.26
CA ILE A 280 18.23 10.48 -11.29
C ILE A 280 19.05 11.14 -12.39
N ASP A 281 18.93 10.60 -13.59
CA ASP A 281 19.47 11.17 -14.82
C ASP A 281 18.33 11.86 -15.58
N ARG A 282 18.30 13.19 -15.47
CA ARG A 282 17.24 14.04 -16.04
C ARG A 282 17.33 14.15 -17.56
N ASP A 283 18.52 14.04 -18.12
CA ASP A 283 18.73 14.08 -19.58
C ASP A 283 18.17 12.80 -20.21
N LEU A 284 18.41 11.65 -19.58
CA LEU A 284 17.89 10.36 -20.03
C LEU A 284 16.47 10.02 -19.54
N ALA A 285 15.85 10.87 -18.71
CA ALA A 285 14.56 10.58 -18.05
C ALA A 285 14.56 9.23 -17.32
N LYS A 286 15.65 8.94 -16.59
CA LYS A 286 15.93 7.64 -16.01
C LYS A 286 16.28 7.77 -14.52
N ALA A 287 15.71 6.91 -13.69
CA ALA A 287 16.18 6.70 -12.32
C ALA A 287 16.87 5.33 -12.23
N THR A 288 18.11 5.28 -11.74
CA THR A 288 18.78 4.03 -11.37
C THR A 288 18.55 3.78 -9.89
N ILE A 289 17.85 2.70 -9.55
CA ILE A 289 17.54 2.29 -8.18
C ILE A 289 18.47 1.12 -7.84
N THR A 290 19.46 1.38 -6.99
CA THR A 290 20.41 0.38 -6.49
C THR A 290 19.98 -0.07 -5.10
N ILE A 291 19.87 -1.39 -4.92
CA ILE A 291 19.43 -2.01 -3.67
C ILE A 291 20.57 -2.84 -3.09
N SER A 292 20.91 -2.60 -1.83
CA SER A 292 22.00 -3.28 -1.14
C SER A 292 21.46 -4.49 -0.37
N ALA A 293 22.13 -5.63 -0.52
CA ALA A 293 21.98 -6.80 0.34
C ALA A 293 22.37 -6.47 1.79
N PRO A 294 21.96 -7.29 2.78
CA PRO A 294 22.44 -7.09 4.14
C PRO A 294 23.97 -7.25 4.21
N THR A 295 24.60 -6.53 5.13
CA THR A 295 26.07 -6.58 5.33
C THR A 295 26.50 -7.61 6.37
N GLU A 296 25.55 -8.11 7.17
CA GLU A 296 25.75 -9.12 8.21
C GLU A 296 24.69 -10.20 8.08
N ALA A 297 24.97 -11.40 8.61
CA ALA A 297 24.00 -12.49 8.63
C ALA A 297 22.74 -12.09 9.42
N PRO A 298 21.54 -12.15 8.81
CA PRO A 298 20.31 -11.82 9.51
C PRO A 298 20.00 -12.85 10.60
N PRO A 299 19.32 -12.45 11.69
CA PRO A 299 18.85 -13.38 12.70
C PRO A 299 17.84 -14.36 12.11
N SER A 300 17.83 -15.59 12.61
CA SER A 300 16.96 -16.67 12.14
C SER A 300 15.85 -17.08 13.11
N ASP A 301 15.90 -16.63 14.37
CA ASP A 301 14.84 -16.85 15.35
C ASP A 301 13.94 -15.60 15.53
N PRO A 302 12.62 -15.76 15.77
CA PRO A 302 11.69 -14.63 15.86
C PRO A 302 12.02 -13.62 16.95
N ALA A 303 12.58 -14.05 18.08
CA ALA A 303 12.91 -13.14 19.17
C ALA A 303 14.06 -12.20 18.79
N ALA A 304 15.08 -12.70 18.11
CA ALA A 304 16.16 -11.89 17.56
C ALA A 304 15.71 -10.99 16.40
N ILE A 305 14.80 -11.47 15.53
CA ILE A 305 14.16 -10.63 14.49
C ILE A 305 13.42 -9.46 15.14
N GLN A 306 12.60 -9.73 16.15
CA GLN A 306 11.86 -8.70 16.88
C GLN A 306 12.81 -7.71 17.60
N ALA A 307 13.92 -8.20 18.15
CA ALA A 307 14.92 -7.35 18.80
C ALA A 307 15.64 -6.39 17.83
N GLN A 308 15.80 -6.78 16.56
CA GLN A 308 16.31 -5.87 15.52
C GLN A 308 15.27 -4.83 15.08
N GLY A 309 13.99 -5.17 15.18
CA GLY A 309 12.89 -4.27 14.83
C GLY A 309 13.04 -3.71 13.41
N VAL A 310 12.99 -2.39 13.26
CA VAL A 310 13.12 -1.71 11.97
C VAL A 310 14.47 -1.90 11.28
N ALA A 311 15.51 -2.33 12.01
CA ALA A 311 16.83 -2.60 11.44
C ALA A 311 16.94 -4.02 10.84
N PHE A 312 15.95 -4.88 11.07
CA PHE A 312 15.90 -6.17 10.38
C PHE A 312 15.76 -5.93 8.88
N TRP A 313 16.77 -6.36 8.11
CA TRP A 313 16.94 -5.93 6.71
C TRP A 313 15.69 -6.11 5.83
N PRO A 314 14.93 -7.22 5.87
CA PRO A 314 13.69 -7.33 5.11
C PRO A 314 12.66 -6.22 5.41
N LEU A 315 12.52 -5.82 6.68
CA LEU A 315 11.63 -4.73 7.08
C LEU A 315 12.18 -3.37 6.66
N ALA A 316 13.47 -3.13 6.87
CA ALA A 316 14.13 -1.89 6.43
C ALA A 316 13.95 -1.69 4.92
N LEU A 317 14.28 -2.72 4.13
CA LEU A 317 14.12 -2.72 2.68
C LEU A 317 12.69 -2.45 2.25
N ALA A 318 11.69 -3.13 2.83
CA ALA A 318 10.29 -2.95 2.46
C ALA A 318 9.83 -1.49 2.61
N ARG A 319 10.26 -0.83 3.69
CA ARG A 319 9.90 0.55 4.03
C ARG A 319 10.62 1.56 3.14
N GLU A 320 11.94 1.39 2.96
CA GLU A 320 12.75 2.28 2.13
C GLU A 320 12.35 2.20 0.66
N LEU A 321 12.11 0.98 0.15
CA LEU A 321 11.70 0.77 -1.24
C LEU A 321 10.31 1.36 -1.52
N ASP A 322 9.36 1.20 -0.59
CA ASP A 322 8.03 1.79 -0.73
C ASP A 322 8.08 3.33 -0.76
N ASP A 323 8.84 3.96 0.15
CA ASP A 323 9.03 5.42 0.15
C ASP A 323 9.74 5.89 -1.13
N ALA A 324 10.79 5.21 -1.57
CA ALA A 324 11.50 5.53 -2.81
C ALA A 324 10.59 5.47 -4.05
N VAL A 325 9.74 4.44 -4.13
CA VAL A 325 8.75 4.30 -5.21
C VAL A 325 7.75 5.45 -5.18
N MET A 326 7.31 5.88 -3.99
CA MET A 326 6.39 7.00 -3.84
C MET A 326 7.00 8.34 -4.19
N GLU A 327 8.24 8.58 -3.76
CA GLU A 327 9.03 9.74 -4.16
C GLU A 327 9.12 9.84 -5.69
N LEU A 328 9.50 8.76 -6.36
CA LEU A 328 9.65 8.76 -7.81
C LEU A 328 8.30 8.85 -8.55
N ARG A 329 7.23 8.23 -8.04
CA ARG A 329 5.90 8.30 -8.66
C ARG A 329 5.32 9.71 -8.64
N CYS A 330 5.42 10.37 -7.49
CA CYS A 330 4.70 11.61 -7.21
C CYS A 330 5.55 12.85 -7.50
N ASN A 331 6.86 12.78 -7.25
CA ASN A 331 7.76 13.93 -7.33
C ASN A 331 8.69 13.92 -8.56
N GLU A 332 8.72 12.84 -9.35
CA GLU A 332 9.56 12.73 -10.55
C GLU A 332 8.77 12.16 -11.75
N GLN A 333 7.72 12.87 -12.18
CA GLN A 333 6.78 12.40 -13.21
C GLN A 333 7.41 12.32 -14.61
N GLU A 334 8.39 13.17 -14.88
CA GLU A 334 9.13 13.20 -16.16
C GLU A 334 10.23 12.13 -16.25
N ILE A 335 10.49 11.40 -15.15
CA ILE A 335 11.46 10.30 -15.11
C ILE A 335 10.71 8.99 -15.43
N GLY A 336 10.62 8.69 -16.72
CA GLY A 336 9.76 7.62 -17.26
C GLY A 336 10.33 6.20 -17.17
N THR A 337 11.65 6.04 -16.99
CA THR A 337 12.32 4.73 -16.93
C THR A 337 12.99 4.51 -15.58
N TRP A 338 12.74 3.38 -14.94
CA TRP A 338 13.45 2.94 -13.74
C TRP A 338 14.33 1.75 -14.06
N VAL A 339 15.59 1.83 -13.66
CA VAL A 339 16.60 0.80 -13.83
C VAL A 339 16.96 0.24 -12.47
N PHE A 340 16.66 -1.03 -12.21
CA PHE A 340 17.01 -1.70 -10.97
C PHE A 340 18.36 -2.40 -11.06
N ARG A 341 19.15 -2.22 -10.01
CA ARG A 341 20.42 -2.89 -9.75
C ARG A 341 20.44 -3.40 -8.31
N THR A 342 21.23 -4.44 -8.07
CA THR A 342 21.48 -4.96 -6.72
C THR A 342 22.99 -5.02 -6.49
N VAL A 343 23.41 -4.91 -5.23
CA VAL A 343 24.81 -5.03 -4.82
C VAL A 343 24.92 -5.75 -3.48
N GLY A 344 25.97 -6.55 -3.32
CA GLY A 344 26.28 -7.23 -2.06
C GLY A 344 26.30 -8.75 -2.19
N ASP A 345 26.07 -9.44 -1.08
CA ASP A 345 26.26 -10.89 -0.96
C ASP A 345 24.93 -11.65 -1.13
N ALA A 346 24.88 -12.54 -2.13
CA ALA A 346 23.74 -13.41 -2.41
C ALA A 346 23.41 -14.35 -1.24
N ASP A 347 24.40 -14.85 -0.53
CA ASP A 347 24.21 -15.79 0.59
C ASP A 347 23.49 -15.10 1.76
N LEU A 348 23.74 -13.81 1.97
CA LEU A 348 23.08 -13.02 3.02
C LEU A 348 21.62 -12.71 2.67
N VAL A 349 21.31 -12.51 1.38
CA VAL A 349 19.92 -12.36 0.90
C VAL A 349 19.17 -13.69 1.06
N GLU A 350 19.79 -14.82 0.69
CA GLU A 350 19.21 -16.14 0.88
C GLU A 350 18.97 -16.45 2.37
N ALA A 351 19.90 -16.06 3.25
CA ALA A 351 19.72 -16.20 4.69
C ALA A 351 18.54 -15.38 5.22
N ALA A 352 18.32 -14.17 4.69
CA ALA A 352 17.18 -13.32 5.05
C ALA A 352 15.86 -13.96 4.61
N ASP A 353 15.80 -14.44 3.37
CA ASP A 353 14.64 -15.16 2.84
C ASP A 353 14.35 -16.42 3.64
N LYS A 354 15.39 -17.18 4.00
CA LYS A 354 15.26 -18.36 4.86
C LYS A 354 14.69 -18.01 6.22
N ALA A 355 15.14 -16.93 6.85
CA ALA A 355 14.61 -16.48 8.13
C ALA A 355 13.11 -16.14 8.05
N LEU A 356 12.64 -15.57 6.94
CA LEU A 356 11.21 -15.31 6.72
C LEU A 356 10.41 -16.62 6.52
N LEU A 357 10.92 -17.51 5.67
CA LEU A 357 10.24 -18.77 5.32
C LEU A 357 10.17 -19.74 6.50
N ASP A 358 11.24 -19.89 7.26
CA ASP A 358 11.30 -20.82 8.40
C ASP A 358 10.38 -20.38 9.56
N ASN A 359 9.93 -19.12 9.57
CA ASN A 359 9.14 -18.53 10.65
C ASN A 359 7.82 -17.89 10.14
N GLU A 360 7.24 -18.40 9.05
CA GLU A 360 6.05 -17.79 8.41
C GLU A 360 4.81 -17.70 9.33
N ASP A 361 4.72 -18.57 10.34
CA ASP A 361 3.64 -18.58 11.34
C ASP A 361 3.79 -17.48 12.41
N ASP A 362 4.97 -16.88 12.55
CA ASP A 362 5.17 -15.77 13.50
C ASP A 362 4.51 -14.49 12.98
N TRP A 363 3.78 -13.79 13.85
CA TRP A 363 2.99 -12.63 13.47
C TRP A 363 3.84 -11.50 12.85
N LEU A 364 5.04 -11.26 13.37
CA LEU A 364 5.89 -10.17 12.92
C LEU A 364 6.54 -10.54 11.58
N VAL A 365 7.06 -11.76 11.47
CA VAL A 365 7.63 -12.29 10.22
C VAL A 365 6.59 -12.28 9.09
N ARG A 366 5.34 -12.66 9.40
CA ARG A 366 4.20 -12.55 8.50
C ARG A 366 3.96 -11.11 8.07
N GLU A 367 3.89 -10.15 8.99
CA GLU A 367 3.69 -8.73 8.63
C GLU A 367 4.83 -8.17 7.76
N ILE A 368 6.08 -8.54 8.05
CA ILE A 368 7.24 -8.10 7.27
C ILE A 368 7.15 -8.64 5.84
N THR A 369 6.83 -9.93 5.70
CA THR A 369 6.64 -10.58 4.39
C THR A 369 5.50 -9.94 3.60
N LEU A 370 4.39 -9.61 4.28
CA LEU A 370 3.27 -8.93 3.66
C LEU A 370 3.61 -7.49 3.25
N TYR A 371 4.45 -6.79 4.02
CA TYR A 371 4.93 -5.46 3.62
C TYR A 371 5.79 -5.56 2.36
N LEU A 372 6.76 -6.48 2.30
CA LEU A 372 7.52 -6.75 1.08
C LEU A 372 6.60 -7.02 -0.11
N LYS A 373 5.62 -7.91 0.04
CA LYS A 373 4.61 -8.21 -0.99
C LYS A 373 3.92 -6.94 -1.49
N ARG A 374 3.44 -6.08 -0.58
CA ARG A 374 2.74 -4.82 -0.95
C ARG A 374 3.68 -3.82 -1.64
N SER A 375 4.91 -3.66 -1.15
CA SER A 375 5.91 -2.79 -1.78
C SER A 375 6.25 -3.24 -3.20
N LEU A 376 6.41 -4.55 -3.43
CA LEU A 376 6.67 -5.09 -4.77
C LEU A 376 5.43 -4.97 -5.69
N LYS A 377 4.21 -5.19 -5.18
CA LYS A 377 2.96 -4.92 -5.93
C LYS A 377 2.86 -3.48 -6.41
N ARG A 378 3.33 -2.53 -5.60
CA ARG A 378 3.41 -1.12 -5.98
C ARG A 378 4.36 -0.95 -7.17
N ILE A 379 5.47 -1.68 -7.27
CA ILE A 379 6.35 -1.60 -8.44
C ILE A 379 5.63 -2.15 -9.68
N ASP A 380 4.95 -3.31 -9.60
CA ASP A 380 4.23 -3.94 -10.72
C ASP A 380 3.24 -2.98 -11.41
N VAL A 381 2.52 -2.18 -10.62
CA VAL A 381 1.47 -1.27 -11.11
C VAL A 381 1.96 0.16 -11.31
N SER A 382 3.27 0.41 -11.24
CA SER A 382 3.85 1.75 -11.49
C SER A 382 3.76 2.12 -12.97
N ALA A 383 3.40 3.37 -13.26
CA ALA A 383 3.30 3.86 -14.64
C ALA A 383 4.69 4.30 -15.15
N ARG A 384 5.63 3.35 -15.22
CA ARG A 384 7.04 3.54 -15.60
C ARG A 384 7.51 2.33 -16.39
N SER A 385 8.46 2.54 -17.31
CA SER A 385 9.19 1.42 -17.91
C SER A 385 10.23 0.91 -16.92
N LEU A 386 10.30 -0.40 -16.72
CA LEU A 386 11.12 -1.04 -15.70
C LEU A 386 12.18 -1.95 -16.34
N ILE A 387 13.44 -1.74 -16.01
CA ILE A 387 14.57 -2.52 -16.53
C ILE A 387 15.39 -3.04 -15.36
N ALA A 388 15.74 -4.33 -15.36
CA ALA A 388 16.75 -4.87 -14.46
C ALA A 388 18.07 -5.07 -15.20
N LEU A 389 19.17 -4.61 -14.61
CA LEU A 389 20.53 -4.87 -15.09
C LEU A 389 21.23 -5.81 -14.11
N ILE A 390 21.37 -7.07 -14.52
CA ILE A 390 21.99 -8.15 -13.75
C ILE A 390 23.46 -8.22 -14.21
N GLU A 391 24.30 -7.45 -13.52
CA GLU A 391 25.70 -7.19 -13.85
C GLU A 391 26.64 -7.94 -12.88
N PRO A 392 27.94 -8.10 -13.22
CA PRO A 392 28.94 -8.67 -12.31
C PRO A 392 28.94 -8.01 -10.94
N GLY A 393 28.91 -8.80 -9.88
CA GLY A 393 28.81 -8.33 -8.49
C GLY A 393 27.40 -7.95 -8.03
N SER A 394 26.38 -8.10 -8.86
CA SER A 394 24.98 -8.01 -8.42
C SER A 394 24.55 -9.25 -7.66
N CYS A 395 23.47 -9.14 -6.89
CA CYS A 395 22.95 -10.18 -6.01
C CYS A 395 21.43 -10.34 -6.18
N PHE A 396 20.97 -10.57 -7.42
CA PHE A 396 19.57 -10.86 -7.72
C PHE A 396 19.19 -12.26 -7.22
N THR A 397 19.02 -12.36 -5.90
CA THR A 397 18.70 -13.59 -5.17
C THR A 397 17.34 -13.44 -4.51
N GLY A 398 16.47 -14.45 -4.63
CA GLY A 398 15.28 -14.55 -3.81
C GLY A 398 14.36 -13.33 -3.88
N THR A 399 14.06 -12.70 -2.75
CA THR A 399 13.28 -11.45 -2.69
C THR A 399 13.80 -10.37 -3.64
N LEU A 400 15.12 -10.23 -3.84
CA LEU A 400 15.69 -9.27 -4.79
C LEU A 400 15.55 -9.73 -6.26
N LEU A 401 15.53 -11.03 -6.53
CA LEU A 401 15.25 -11.57 -7.85
C LEU A 401 13.82 -11.24 -8.31
N ASP A 402 12.86 -11.20 -7.38
CA ASP A 402 11.49 -10.78 -7.68
C ASP A 402 11.46 -9.39 -8.34
N ILE A 403 12.35 -8.46 -7.97
CA ILE A 403 12.45 -7.14 -8.61
C ILE A 403 12.86 -7.24 -10.09
N ALA A 404 13.77 -8.16 -10.44
CA ALA A 404 14.09 -8.41 -11.84
C ALA A 404 12.92 -9.06 -12.59
N LEU A 405 12.12 -9.87 -11.91
CA LEU A 405 10.92 -10.50 -12.48
C LEU A 405 9.75 -9.51 -12.64
N ILE A 406 9.70 -8.43 -11.85
CA ILE A 406 8.78 -7.29 -12.03
C ILE A 406 9.08 -6.55 -13.33
N CYS A 407 10.36 -6.42 -13.67
CA CYS A 407 10.80 -5.55 -14.76
C CYS A 407 10.26 -6.00 -16.13
N ASP A 408 9.88 -5.03 -16.96
CA ASP A 408 9.49 -5.28 -18.36
C ASP A 408 10.59 -6.04 -19.11
N ARG A 409 11.85 -5.73 -18.79
CA ARG A 409 13.04 -6.41 -19.32
C ARG A 409 14.11 -6.60 -18.26
N GLY A 410 14.72 -7.77 -18.23
CA GLY A 410 15.96 -8.04 -17.51
C GLY A 410 17.08 -8.33 -18.50
N TYR A 411 18.24 -7.70 -18.33
CA TYR A 411 19.44 -8.00 -19.10
C TYR A 411 20.51 -8.50 -18.15
N MET A 412 21.00 -9.71 -18.41
CA MET A 412 22.07 -10.33 -17.65
C MET A 412 23.35 -10.34 -18.48
N LEU A 413 24.44 -9.83 -17.92
CA LEU A 413 25.74 -9.90 -18.56
C LEU A 413 26.26 -11.33 -18.52
N ASP A 414 26.57 -11.88 -19.68
CA ASP A 414 27.30 -13.15 -19.78
C ASP A 414 28.79 -12.92 -19.53
N GLY A 415 29.31 -13.45 -18.42
CA GLY A 415 30.70 -13.29 -17.99
C GLY A 415 30.95 -12.07 -17.10
N ILE A 416 32.09 -11.40 -17.31
CA ILE A 416 32.54 -10.25 -16.52
C ILE A 416 32.90 -9.07 -17.44
N PHE A 417 32.86 -7.85 -16.91
CA PHE A 417 33.40 -6.69 -17.62
C PHE A 417 34.94 -6.81 -17.74
N GLU A 418 35.48 -6.31 -18.85
CA GLU A 418 36.93 -6.27 -19.08
C GLU A 418 37.62 -5.50 -17.94
N GLY A 419 38.58 -6.16 -17.28
CA GLY A 419 39.33 -5.58 -16.15
C GLY A 419 38.60 -5.57 -14.81
N SER A 420 37.39 -6.13 -14.71
CA SER A 420 36.67 -6.28 -13.44
C SER A 420 37.15 -7.51 -12.66
N ASN A 421 37.24 -7.38 -11.34
CA ASN A 421 37.47 -8.50 -10.41
C ASN A 421 36.18 -8.95 -9.71
N LEU A 422 35.03 -8.39 -10.08
CA LEU A 422 33.74 -8.79 -9.52
C LEU A 422 33.34 -10.18 -10.07
N PRO A 423 32.64 -11.00 -9.28
CA PRO A 423 32.11 -12.27 -9.76
C PRO A 423 31.17 -12.04 -10.93
N ALA A 424 31.06 -13.02 -11.84
CA ALA A 424 30.11 -12.97 -12.94
C ALA A 424 28.69 -12.75 -12.42
N ALA A 425 27.83 -12.18 -13.25
CA ALA A 425 26.43 -12.01 -12.90
C ALA A 425 25.79 -13.39 -12.67
N THR A 426 25.03 -13.54 -11.58
CA THR A 426 24.22 -14.74 -11.28
C THR A 426 22.81 -14.33 -10.87
N VAL A 427 21.88 -15.29 -10.92
CA VAL A 427 20.56 -15.16 -10.30
C VAL A 427 20.30 -16.39 -9.46
N ARG A 428 19.76 -16.21 -8.26
CA ARG A 428 19.48 -17.34 -7.37
C ARG A 428 18.02 -17.35 -6.94
N LEU A 429 17.37 -18.49 -7.09
CA LEU A 429 16.01 -18.70 -6.63
C LEU A 429 16.00 -19.11 -5.15
N THR A 430 15.06 -18.57 -4.38
CA THR A 430 14.75 -19.02 -3.01
C THR A 430 13.29 -19.44 -2.92
N GLY A 431 12.83 -19.92 -1.76
CA GLY A 431 11.42 -20.21 -1.54
C GLY A 431 10.48 -18.99 -1.70
N MET A 432 11.00 -17.77 -1.52
CA MET A 432 10.22 -16.54 -1.62
C MET A 432 9.64 -16.31 -3.03
N ASN A 433 10.33 -16.77 -4.07
CA ASN A 433 9.90 -16.60 -5.47
C ASN A 433 8.69 -17.47 -5.86
N PHE A 434 8.22 -18.33 -4.95
CA PHE A 434 7.28 -19.41 -5.25
C PHE A 434 6.01 -19.41 -4.39
N GLY A 435 5.72 -18.32 -3.68
CA GLY A 435 4.47 -18.20 -2.93
C GLY A 435 4.26 -16.87 -2.22
N PRO A 436 5.13 -16.45 -1.29
CA PRO A 436 4.80 -15.34 -0.38
C PRO A 436 4.59 -13.98 -1.04
N LEU A 437 5.22 -13.73 -2.19
CA LEU A 437 5.31 -12.42 -2.84
C LEU A 437 4.42 -12.29 -4.09
N THR A 438 3.17 -12.77 -4.04
CA THR A 438 2.25 -12.73 -5.19
C THR A 438 1.93 -11.32 -5.70
N MET A 439 1.55 -11.23 -6.97
CA MET A 439 1.05 -10.03 -7.64
C MET A 439 -0.44 -9.79 -7.32
N SER A 440 -1.02 -8.69 -7.85
CA SER A 440 -2.44 -8.35 -7.65
C SER A 440 -3.43 -9.37 -8.27
N ASN A 441 -2.97 -10.20 -9.21
CA ASN A 441 -3.76 -11.28 -9.81
C ASN A 441 -3.69 -12.61 -9.03
N GLY A 442 -2.97 -12.65 -7.90
CA GLY A 442 -2.81 -13.85 -7.07
C GLY A 442 -1.72 -14.82 -7.51
N LEU A 443 -1.02 -14.56 -8.62
CA LEU A 443 0.10 -15.38 -9.10
C LEU A 443 1.43 -14.84 -8.59
N THR A 444 2.42 -15.70 -8.44
CA THR A 444 3.84 -15.28 -8.34
C THR A 444 4.32 -14.69 -9.68
N ARG A 445 5.41 -13.93 -9.66
CA ARG A 445 5.95 -13.34 -10.91
C ARG A 445 6.52 -14.40 -11.84
N LEU A 446 7.04 -15.51 -11.32
CA LEU A 446 7.45 -16.66 -12.12
C LEU A 446 6.26 -17.32 -12.81
N GLU A 447 5.16 -17.55 -12.09
CA GLU A 447 3.92 -18.11 -12.68
C GLU A 447 3.33 -17.17 -13.74
N HIS A 448 3.33 -15.85 -13.48
CA HIS A 448 2.88 -14.88 -14.47
C HIS A 448 3.78 -14.87 -15.72
N ARG A 449 5.11 -14.93 -15.54
CA ARG A 449 6.09 -14.96 -16.64
C ARG A 449 5.98 -16.22 -17.48
N PHE A 450 5.65 -17.35 -16.88
CA PHE A 450 5.51 -18.65 -17.52
C PHE A 450 4.05 -19.15 -17.54
N LEU A 451 3.08 -18.24 -17.72
CA LEU A 451 1.64 -18.54 -17.58
C LEU A 451 1.15 -19.73 -18.43
N GLY A 452 1.77 -19.97 -19.59
CA GLY A 452 1.45 -21.09 -20.48
C GLY A 452 2.36 -22.31 -20.35
N GLU A 453 3.33 -22.29 -19.43
CA GLU A 453 4.42 -23.28 -19.29
C GLU A 453 4.70 -23.59 -17.81
N PRO A 454 3.71 -24.06 -17.02
CA PRO A 454 3.85 -24.28 -15.57
C PRO A 454 4.93 -25.31 -15.20
N GLU A 455 5.30 -26.20 -16.12
CA GLU A 455 6.42 -27.12 -15.96
C GLU A 455 7.77 -26.39 -15.85
N LYS A 456 7.92 -25.21 -16.45
CA LYS A 456 9.13 -24.38 -16.28
C LYS A 456 9.24 -23.82 -14.87
N VAL A 457 8.12 -23.43 -14.26
CA VAL A 457 8.08 -23.01 -12.85
C VAL A 457 8.44 -24.18 -11.95
N SER A 458 7.91 -25.37 -12.23
CA SER A 458 8.23 -26.59 -11.48
C SER A 458 9.70 -26.99 -11.60
N GLY A 459 10.29 -26.85 -12.80
CA GLY A 459 11.71 -27.08 -13.03
C GLY A 459 12.59 -26.05 -12.34
N ALA A 460 12.20 -24.77 -12.36
CA ALA A 460 12.91 -23.70 -11.64
C ALA A 460 12.91 -23.95 -10.11
N ARG A 461 11.80 -24.46 -9.56
CA ARG A 461 11.71 -24.81 -8.13
C ARG A 461 12.71 -25.88 -7.70
N GLN A 462 13.10 -26.79 -8.60
CA GLN A 462 14.10 -27.82 -8.30
C GLN A 462 15.53 -27.26 -8.22
N LYS A 463 15.75 -26.01 -8.66
CA LYS A 463 17.04 -25.32 -8.67
C LYS A 463 17.17 -24.22 -7.60
N ILE A 464 16.31 -24.26 -6.58
CA ILE A 464 16.43 -23.32 -5.45
C ILE A 464 17.82 -23.44 -4.83
N GLY A 465 18.48 -22.31 -4.58
CA GLY A 465 19.84 -22.24 -4.05
C GLY A 465 20.96 -22.37 -5.10
N GLU A 466 20.64 -22.63 -6.37
CA GLU A 466 21.62 -22.66 -7.47
C GLU A 466 21.75 -21.29 -8.15
N ASP A 467 22.98 -20.94 -8.56
CA ASP A 467 23.36 -19.71 -9.28
C ASP A 467 23.27 -19.80 -10.81
#